data_AF-A0A372ZR08-F1
#
_entry.id   AF-A0A372ZR08-F1
#
_cell.length_a   1.000
_cell.length_b   1.000
_cell.length_c   1.000
_cell.angle_alpha   90.00
_cell.angle_beta   90.00
_cell.angle_gamma   90.00
#
_symmetry.space_group_name_H-M   'P 1'
#
loop_
_entity.id
_entity.type
_entity.pdbx_description
1 polymer ?
#
loop_
_entity_poly.entity_id
_entity_poly.type
_entity_poly.pdbx_seq_one_letter_code
_entity_poly.pdbx_strand_id
1 'polypeptide(L)'
;MGGCRLLLPSHHTTGRCRPARQPVHFPGERTMRKNGVARRESTGSPWPAIVTTWLSGVFAAFGLGALSPLGSEIRGDLHLSLGQFAWATSSITAVSAVLGVPAGWWISRLDARKALAGGLVLTTLSVAATAFAGSWSPLLAARTAQGFGYLLVFVGGPIMLTRLAEGRAQATALALWGTCVPTGLALATALGGAVSGAIGWRGWMGATALLPLVLAVAVGATRPAAARAPTADPAAGDTGAPPPRTGWIPPVLFALSFACVCLAGVAIVVLLPTFLTEERGASTATAGVVAAVVSLGSVLGSALSGLLLRRGVGLLAMTPVLALLPVSALLAFALRLPVVAVMVLACVGLVVDGVMISAMFAAVPRIAGSPRRADVTNGLVAQLGSLGTLVGPPAFSLAVDGAGWAGAGLAALAFTVVGVALLLAVSLPAPRGPARPRSRDGQAEAAGDRAAVPYGGPGGRDLTS
;
A
#
# COMPACT_ATOMS: atom_id res chain seq x y z
N MET A 1 80.80 -36.03 5.90
CA MET A 1 79.75 -35.91 4.87
C MET A 1 78.55 -35.21 5.50
N GLY A 2 78.00 -34.11 4.99
CA GLY A 2 78.41 -33.25 3.88
C GLY A 2 77.38 -32.12 3.65
N GLY A 3 77.85 -30.90 3.36
CA GLY A 3 77.02 -29.73 3.01
C GLY A 3 76.58 -28.84 4.19
N CYS A 4 76.48 -27.51 4.04
CA CYS A 4 76.99 -26.66 2.96
C CYS A 4 77.06 -25.16 3.37
N ARG A 5 78.21 -24.50 3.08
CA ARG A 5 78.43 -23.06 2.75
C ARG A 5 77.95 -21.94 3.72
N LEU A 6 78.83 -21.03 4.17
CA LEU A 6 79.34 -19.79 3.49
C LEU A 6 78.19 -18.79 3.20
N LEU A 7 78.18 -17.51 3.63
CA LEU A 7 79.25 -16.49 3.67
C LEU A 7 79.02 -15.32 4.67
N LEU A 8 80.11 -14.65 5.03
CA LEU A 8 80.23 -13.28 5.62
C LEU A 8 80.01 -12.19 4.51
N PRO A 9 79.88 -10.86 4.76
CA PRO A 9 80.64 -10.10 5.77
C PRO A 9 79.99 -8.86 6.47
N SER A 10 80.78 -8.35 7.40
CA SER A 10 80.71 -7.13 8.20
C SER A 10 80.55 -5.80 7.46
N HIS A 11 80.01 -4.77 8.16
CA HIS A 11 80.68 -3.46 8.29
C HIS A 11 80.31 -2.68 9.58
N HIS A 12 81.28 -2.59 10.49
CA HIS A 12 81.66 -1.45 11.36
C HIS A 12 80.65 -0.51 12.06
N THR A 13 80.62 -0.64 13.40
CA THR A 13 80.77 0.41 14.45
C THR A 13 79.90 1.68 14.39
N THR A 14 79.12 2.01 15.43
CA THR A 14 79.63 2.62 16.68
C THR A 14 78.53 2.76 17.76
N GLY A 15 78.91 2.81 19.04
CA GLY A 15 78.24 3.72 20.00
C GLY A 15 77.33 3.17 21.10
N ARG A 16 77.93 3.02 22.31
CA ARG A 16 77.35 3.32 23.65
C ARG A 16 76.22 2.43 24.22
N CYS A 17 76.55 1.71 25.29
CA CYS A 17 75.61 1.25 26.30
C CYS A 17 74.86 2.42 26.96
N ARG A 18 73.55 2.27 27.19
CA ARG A 18 72.79 2.92 28.29
C ARG A 18 71.68 1.99 28.80
N PRO A 19 71.25 2.14 30.08
CA PRO A 19 70.65 1.05 30.84
C PRO A 19 69.14 0.91 30.66
N ALA A 20 68.62 -0.24 31.12
CA ALA A 20 67.21 -0.57 31.14
C ALA A 20 66.36 0.49 31.85
N ARG A 21 65.23 0.86 31.24
CA ARG A 21 64.11 1.53 31.90
C ARG A 21 62.89 0.62 31.82
N GLN A 22 62.32 0.31 32.97
CA GLN A 22 61.05 -0.41 33.09
C GLN A 22 59.91 0.44 32.48
N PRO A 23 58.93 -0.16 31.79
CA PRO A 23 57.74 0.56 31.37
C PRO A 23 56.87 0.89 32.58
N VAL A 24 56.61 2.18 32.79
CA VAL A 24 55.69 2.67 33.84
C VAL A 24 54.26 2.32 33.44
N HIS A 25 53.54 1.64 34.34
CA HIS A 25 52.17 1.18 34.09
C HIS A 25 51.18 2.33 34.33
N PHE A 26 50.57 2.87 33.28
CA PHE A 26 49.47 3.82 33.39
C PHE A 26 48.12 3.06 33.49
N PRO A 27 47.35 3.21 34.59
CA PRO A 27 46.00 2.66 34.69
C PRO A 27 44.98 3.67 34.15
N GLY A 28 44.64 3.61 32.87
CA GLY A 28 43.82 4.68 32.27
C GLY A 28 43.13 4.44 30.92
N GLU A 29 43.26 3.27 30.28
CA GLU A 29 42.56 3.01 29.02
C GLU A 29 41.36 2.09 29.20
N ARG A 30 40.16 2.70 29.25
CA ARG A 30 38.92 1.96 28.97
C ARG A 30 39.00 1.46 27.53
N THR A 31 39.21 0.16 27.36
CA THR A 31 39.17 -0.49 26.05
C THR A 31 37.88 -0.10 25.34
N MET A 32 38.00 0.66 24.25
CA MET A 32 36.91 0.84 23.31
C MET A 32 36.54 -0.54 22.78
N ARG A 33 35.49 -1.14 23.34
CA ARG A 33 34.74 -2.18 22.64
C ARG A 33 34.25 -1.54 21.35
N LYS A 34 34.98 -1.78 20.25
CA LYS A 34 34.47 -1.60 18.90
C LYS A 34 33.14 -2.33 18.86
N ASN A 35 32.04 -1.59 18.80
CA ASN A 35 30.72 -2.15 18.60
C ASN A 35 30.76 -2.87 17.26
N GLY A 36 30.98 -4.18 17.31
CA GLY A 36 30.88 -5.05 16.16
C GLY A 36 29.45 -4.96 15.67
N VAL A 37 29.23 -4.15 14.64
CA VAL A 37 28.02 -4.20 13.83
C VAL A 37 27.99 -5.61 13.27
N ALA A 38 27.24 -6.48 13.94
CA ALA A 38 27.04 -7.84 13.48
C ALA A 38 26.41 -7.74 12.08
N ARG A 39 27.23 -8.01 11.06
CA ARG A 39 26.73 -8.22 9.70
C ARG A 39 25.77 -9.39 9.79
N ARG A 40 24.48 -9.10 9.92
CA ARG A 40 23.43 -10.10 9.80
C ARG A 40 23.59 -10.71 8.41
N GLU A 41 23.90 -11.99 8.38
CA GLU A 41 23.95 -12.78 7.16
C GLU A 41 22.64 -12.59 6.40
N SER A 42 22.73 -12.34 5.10
CA SER A 42 21.56 -12.14 4.24
C SER A 42 20.84 -13.47 4.04
N THR A 43 19.99 -13.82 5.00
CA THR A 43 19.19 -15.05 5.03
C THR A 43 18.06 -15.02 4.01
N GLY A 44 18.43 -15.15 2.74
CA GLY A 44 17.52 -15.23 1.60
C GLY A 44 16.98 -13.87 1.15
N SER A 45 16.55 -13.83 -0.10
CA SER A 45 15.77 -12.72 -0.66
C SER A 45 14.37 -12.74 -0.03
N PRO A 46 13.81 -11.61 0.47
CA PRO A 46 12.45 -11.57 1.02
C PRO A 46 11.36 -11.66 -0.07
N TRP A 47 11.75 -11.60 -1.34
CA TRP A 47 10.83 -11.56 -2.49
C TRP A 47 9.85 -12.73 -2.62
N PRO A 48 10.17 -14.00 -2.28
CA PRO A 48 9.18 -15.08 -2.28
C PRO A 48 8.01 -14.78 -1.32
N ALA A 49 8.29 -14.30 -0.10
CA ALA A 49 7.24 -13.95 0.86
C ALA A 49 6.43 -12.71 0.41
N ILE A 50 7.06 -11.74 -0.25
CA ILE A 50 6.38 -10.60 -0.89
C ILE A 50 5.43 -11.09 -2.00
N VAL A 51 5.90 -11.99 -2.87
CA VAL A 51 5.10 -12.56 -3.97
C VAL A 51 3.96 -13.43 -3.44
N THR A 52 4.18 -14.27 -2.41
CA THR A 52 3.09 -15.01 -1.76
C THR A 52 2.06 -14.07 -1.12
N THR A 53 2.50 -12.98 -0.49
CA THR A 53 1.61 -11.96 0.07
C THR A 53 0.80 -11.28 -1.05
N TRP A 54 1.44 -10.88 -2.14
CA TRP A 54 0.78 -10.30 -3.31
C TRP A 54 -0.24 -11.27 -3.95
N LEU A 55 0.15 -12.53 -4.20
CA LEU A 55 -0.76 -13.57 -4.72
C LEU A 55 -1.97 -13.76 -3.80
N SER A 56 -1.79 -13.67 -2.48
CA SER A 56 -2.90 -13.72 -1.52
C SER A 56 -3.91 -12.59 -1.79
N GLY A 57 -3.44 -11.37 -2.05
CA GLY A 57 -4.27 -10.24 -2.45
C GLY A 57 -4.95 -10.43 -3.81
N VAL A 58 -4.23 -10.96 -4.81
CA VAL A 58 -4.78 -11.29 -6.14
C VAL A 58 -5.94 -12.29 -6.03
N PHE A 59 -5.78 -13.38 -5.27
CA PHE A 59 -6.83 -14.39 -5.13
C PHE A 59 -7.96 -14.00 -4.16
N ALA A 60 -7.75 -13.08 -3.23
CA ALA A 60 -8.86 -12.43 -2.52
C ALA A 60 -9.66 -11.53 -3.48
N ALA A 61 -8.99 -10.73 -4.32
CA ALA A 61 -9.64 -9.88 -5.32
C ALA A 61 -10.32 -10.66 -6.45
N PHE A 62 -9.83 -11.83 -6.81
CA PHE A 62 -10.46 -12.75 -7.75
C PHE A 62 -11.93 -13.01 -7.38
N GLY A 63 -12.24 -13.08 -6.09
CA GLY A 63 -13.60 -13.22 -5.56
C GLY A 63 -14.55 -12.06 -5.91
N LEU A 64 -14.05 -10.90 -6.35
CA LEU A 64 -14.87 -9.79 -6.86
C LEU A 64 -15.43 -10.09 -8.26
N GLY A 65 -14.61 -10.70 -9.13
CA GLY A 65 -14.97 -11.01 -10.52
C GLY A 65 -15.55 -12.41 -10.73
N ALA A 66 -15.34 -13.34 -9.80
CA ALA A 66 -15.63 -14.78 -9.98
C ALA A 66 -17.10 -15.14 -10.29
N LEU A 67 -18.06 -14.30 -9.90
CA LEU A 67 -19.49 -14.48 -10.19
C LEU A 67 -19.91 -13.83 -11.51
N SER A 68 -19.26 -12.75 -11.92
CA SER A 68 -19.70 -11.89 -13.03
C SER A 68 -19.93 -12.60 -14.37
N PRO A 69 -19.06 -13.52 -14.85
CA PRO A 69 -19.31 -14.23 -16.11
C PRO A 69 -20.44 -15.27 -16.02
N LEU A 70 -20.94 -15.59 -14.82
CA LEU A 70 -21.87 -16.70 -14.54
C LEU A 70 -23.29 -16.21 -14.23
N GLY A 71 -23.56 -14.93 -14.45
CA GLY A 71 -24.78 -14.28 -13.98
C GLY A 71 -26.07 -14.87 -14.55
N SER A 72 -26.06 -15.35 -15.80
CA SER A 72 -27.20 -16.06 -16.41
C SER A 72 -27.44 -17.42 -15.74
N GLU A 73 -26.39 -18.24 -15.63
CA GLU A 73 -26.44 -19.57 -15.03
C GLU A 73 -26.93 -19.53 -13.58
N ILE A 74 -26.29 -18.71 -12.73
CA ILE A 74 -26.60 -18.63 -11.30
C ILE A 74 -28.01 -18.07 -11.07
N ARG A 75 -28.44 -17.08 -11.87
CA ARG A 75 -29.80 -16.53 -11.76
C ARG A 75 -30.87 -17.53 -12.24
N GLY A 76 -30.58 -18.33 -13.26
CA GLY A 76 -31.49 -19.38 -13.73
C GLY A 76 -31.64 -20.51 -12.71
N ASP A 77 -30.51 -21.05 -12.24
CA ASP A 77 -30.44 -22.18 -11.30
C ASP A 77 -30.99 -21.85 -9.91
N LEU A 78 -30.78 -20.63 -9.42
CA LEU A 78 -31.23 -20.19 -8.09
C LEU A 78 -32.48 -19.27 -8.12
N HIS A 79 -33.11 -19.12 -9.29
CA HIS A 79 -34.27 -18.25 -9.54
C HIS A 79 -34.12 -16.80 -9.01
N LEU A 80 -32.93 -16.22 -9.19
CA LEU A 80 -32.59 -14.90 -8.61
C LEU A 80 -33.00 -13.73 -9.51
N SER A 81 -33.56 -12.70 -8.89
CA SER A 81 -33.69 -11.39 -9.52
C SER A 81 -32.32 -10.77 -9.82
N LEU A 82 -32.28 -9.83 -10.76
CA LEU A 82 -31.05 -9.11 -11.10
C LEU A 82 -30.47 -8.38 -9.87
N GLY A 83 -31.33 -7.75 -9.05
CA GLY A 83 -30.92 -7.07 -7.82
C GLY A 83 -30.38 -8.04 -6.75
N GLN A 84 -30.99 -9.22 -6.58
CA GLN A 84 -30.48 -10.26 -5.68
C GLN A 84 -29.07 -10.71 -6.07
N PHE A 85 -28.84 -10.89 -7.38
CA PHE A 85 -27.51 -11.24 -7.90
C PHE A 85 -26.49 -10.10 -7.70
N ALA A 86 -26.87 -8.85 -7.95
CA ALA A 86 -26.00 -7.68 -7.71
C ALA A 86 -25.60 -7.52 -6.22
N TRP A 87 -26.48 -7.86 -5.28
CA TRP A 87 -26.12 -7.92 -3.86
C TRP A 87 -25.16 -9.08 -3.54
N ALA A 88 -25.32 -10.24 -4.18
CA ALA A 88 -24.40 -11.37 -4.01
C ALA A 88 -22.99 -11.07 -4.58
N THR A 89 -22.88 -10.33 -5.69
CA THR A 89 -21.56 -9.93 -6.23
C THR A 89 -20.88 -8.91 -5.32
N SER A 90 -21.58 -7.83 -4.94
CA SER A 90 -21.02 -6.68 -4.21
C SER A 90 -20.80 -6.88 -2.71
N SER A 91 -21.57 -7.73 -2.03
CA SER A 91 -21.50 -7.94 -0.57
C SER A 91 -20.12 -8.32 -0.02
N ILE A 92 -19.22 -8.88 -0.85
CA ILE A 92 -17.83 -9.15 -0.49
C ILE A 92 -17.04 -7.89 -0.06
N THR A 93 -17.35 -6.71 -0.58
CA THR A 93 -16.66 -5.46 -0.15
C THR A 93 -17.33 -4.79 1.05
N ALA A 94 -18.59 -5.11 1.34
CA ALA A 94 -19.38 -4.44 2.38
C ALA A 94 -18.76 -4.55 3.78
N VAL A 95 -18.24 -5.74 4.14
CA VAL A 95 -17.56 -5.96 5.42
C VAL A 95 -16.32 -5.07 5.53
N SER A 96 -15.54 -4.95 4.45
CA SER A 96 -14.34 -4.10 4.40
C SER A 96 -14.70 -2.61 4.49
N ALA A 97 -15.77 -2.18 3.81
CA ALA A 97 -16.30 -0.82 3.83
C ALA A 97 -16.77 -0.35 5.23
N VAL A 98 -17.09 -1.29 6.14
CA VAL A 98 -17.52 -0.99 7.51
C VAL A 98 -16.42 -1.20 8.55
N LEU A 99 -15.55 -2.21 8.36
CA LEU A 99 -14.63 -2.69 9.42
C LEU A 99 -13.13 -2.52 9.12
N GLY A 100 -12.74 -1.88 8.01
CA GLY A 100 -11.32 -1.70 7.67
C GLY A 100 -10.47 -1.00 8.74
N VAL A 101 -10.92 0.12 9.32
CA VAL A 101 -10.20 0.80 10.43
C VAL A 101 -10.10 -0.07 11.69
N PRO A 102 -11.19 -0.66 12.23
CA PRO A 102 -11.12 -1.65 13.31
C PRO A 102 -10.13 -2.79 13.04
N ALA A 103 -10.15 -3.36 11.82
CA ALA A 103 -9.24 -4.43 11.43
C ALA A 103 -7.78 -3.96 11.40
N GLY A 104 -7.48 -2.77 10.85
CA GLY A 104 -6.12 -2.21 10.83
C GLY A 104 -5.56 -2.02 12.24
N TRP A 105 -6.39 -1.51 13.17
CA TRP A 105 -6.04 -1.41 14.59
C TRP A 105 -5.83 -2.78 15.25
N TRP A 106 -6.69 -3.75 14.97
CA TRP A 106 -6.62 -5.09 15.56
C TRP A 106 -5.39 -5.86 15.05
N ILE A 107 -5.15 -5.86 13.73
CA ILE A 107 -3.99 -6.48 13.09
C ILE A 107 -2.68 -5.78 13.49
N SER A 108 -2.70 -4.48 13.82
CA SER A 108 -1.52 -3.80 14.39
C SER A 108 -1.07 -4.36 15.74
N ARG A 109 -1.99 -5.02 16.48
CA ARG A 109 -1.72 -5.69 17.77
C ARG A 109 -1.42 -7.18 17.64
N LEU A 110 -1.60 -7.75 16.44
CA LEU A 110 -1.49 -9.19 16.18
C LEU A 110 -0.37 -9.48 15.15
N ASP A 111 -0.11 -10.78 14.96
CA ASP A 111 0.71 -11.27 13.85
C ASP A 111 -0.07 -11.11 12.53
N ALA A 112 0.34 -10.18 11.68
CA ALA A 112 -0.29 -9.92 10.38
C ALA A 112 -0.29 -11.14 9.47
N ARG A 113 0.68 -12.05 9.62
CA ARG A 113 0.72 -13.34 8.92
C ARG A 113 -0.45 -14.25 9.34
N LYS A 114 -0.84 -14.24 10.63
CA LYS A 114 -2.02 -14.99 11.12
C LYS A 114 -3.31 -14.39 10.58
N ALA A 115 -3.42 -13.06 10.53
CA ALA A 115 -4.56 -12.39 9.92
C ALA A 115 -4.69 -12.73 8.42
N LEU A 116 -3.58 -12.65 7.68
CA LEU A 116 -3.52 -12.99 6.25
C LEU A 116 -3.89 -14.46 5.99
N ALA A 117 -3.28 -15.40 6.71
CA ALA A 117 -3.58 -16.84 6.59
C ALA A 117 -5.03 -17.17 7.00
N GLY A 118 -5.52 -16.60 8.10
CA GLY A 118 -6.92 -16.76 8.53
C GLY A 118 -7.91 -16.20 7.53
N GLY A 119 -7.60 -15.05 6.90
CA GLY A 119 -8.40 -14.47 5.82
C GLY A 119 -8.47 -15.36 4.58
N LEU A 120 -7.38 -16.03 4.22
CA LEU A 120 -7.33 -16.99 3.11
C LEU A 120 -8.10 -18.29 3.42
N VAL A 121 -8.03 -18.81 4.65
CA VAL A 121 -8.87 -19.95 5.09
C VAL A 121 -10.34 -19.56 5.06
N LEU A 122 -10.72 -18.41 5.60
CA LEU A 122 -12.11 -17.94 5.58
C LEU A 122 -12.62 -17.71 4.15
N THR A 123 -11.76 -17.18 3.26
CA THR A 123 -12.05 -17.08 1.82
C THR A 123 -12.28 -18.46 1.20
N THR A 124 -11.41 -19.44 1.46
CA THR A 124 -11.56 -20.84 1.01
C THR A 124 -12.92 -21.41 1.39
N LEU A 125 -13.27 -21.36 2.69
CA LEU A 125 -14.51 -21.91 3.22
C LEU A 125 -15.74 -21.22 2.64
N SER A 126 -15.67 -19.90 2.44
CA SER A 126 -16.78 -19.10 1.91
C SER A 126 -17.01 -19.32 0.40
N VAL A 127 -15.93 -19.48 -0.37
CA VAL A 127 -16.02 -19.85 -1.80
C VAL A 127 -16.54 -21.28 -1.96
N ALA A 128 -16.07 -22.22 -1.13
CA ALA A 128 -16.62 -23.57 -1.09
C ALA A 128 -18.12 -23.58 -0.73
N ALA A 129 -18.54 -22.84 0.31
CA ALA A 129 -19.94 -22.68 0.67
C ALA A 129 -20.79 -22.05 -0.46
N THR A 130 -20.21 -21.14 -1.26
CA THR A 130 -20.87 -20.56 -2.44
C THR A 130 -21.22 -21.64 -3.47
N ALA A 131 -20.37 -22.65 -3.67
CA ALA A 131 -20.66 -23.78 -4.58
C ALA A 131 -21.87 -24.62 -4.13
N PHE A 132 -22.15 -24.69 -2.82
CA PHE A 132 -23.28 -25.43 -2.26
C PHE A 132 -24.54 -24.57 -2.03
N ALA A 133 -24.51 -23.28 -2.37
CA ALA A 133 -25.66 -22.41 -2.19
C ALA A 133 -26.84 -22.87 -3.08
N GLY A 134 -27.97 -23.22 -2.47
CA GLY A 134 -29.19 -23.66 -3.15
C GLY A 134 -30.29 -22.60 -3.26
N SER A 135 -30.06 -21.38 -2.77
CA SER A 135 -30.97 -20.24 -2.91
C SER A 135 -30.25 -18.92 -2.59
N TRP A 136 -30.98 -17.80 -2.63
CA TRP A 136 -30.43 -16.47 -2.37
C TRP A 136 -29.75 -16.31 -1.00
N SER A 137 -30.38 -16.77 0.09
CA SER A 137 -29.89 -16.51 1.44
C SER A 137 -28.56 -17.22 1.76
N PRO A 138 -28.38 -18.53 1.44
CA PRO A 138 -27.08 -19.19 1.57
C PRO A 138 -25.99 -18.54 0.70
N LEU A 139 -26.34 -18.12 -0.53
CA LEU A 139 -25.41 -17.42 -1.42
C LEU A 139 -24.94 -16.10 -0.79
N LEU A 140 -25.87 -15.25 -0.34
CA LEU A 140 -25.54 -13.96 0.28
C LEU A 140 -24.75 -14.14 1.59
N ALA A 141 -25.11 -15.13 2.41
CA ALA A 141 -24.39 -15.45 3.64
C ALA A 141 -22.94 -15.88 3.35
N ALA A 142 -22.72 -16.78 2.38
CA ALA A 142 -21.39 -17.19 1.96
C ALA A 142 -20.57 -16.00 1.41
N ARG A 143 -21.18 -15.12 0.62
CA ARG A 143 -20.52 -13.93 0.07
C ARG A 143 -20.19 -12.88 1.12
N THR A 144 -21.03 -12.70 2.13
CA THR A 144 -20.76 -11.85 3.29
C THR A 144 -19.64 -12.43 4.16
N ALA A 145 -19.64 -13.76 4.39
CA ALA A 145 -18.54 -14.46 5.07
C ALA A 145 -17.20 -14.30 4.31
N GLN A 146 -17.24 -14.39 2.98
CA GLN A 146 -16.07 -14.12 2.13
C GLN A 146 -15.55 -12.69 2.29
N GLY A 147 -16.43 -11.71 2.57
CA GLY A 147 -16.04 -10.33 2.82
C GLY A 147 -15.19 -10.14 4.08
N PHE A 148 -15.36 -10.96 5.11
CA PHE A 148 -14.43 -11.01 6.26
C PHE A 148 -13.06 -11.57 5.85
N GLY A 149 -13.03 -12.60 4.99
CA GLY A 149 -11.79 -13.12 4.42
C GLY A 149 -11.05 -12.06 3.59
N TYR A 150 -11.78 -11.38 2.70
CA TYR A 150 -11.29 -10.26 1.89
C TYR A 150 -10.71 -9.14 2.75
N LEU A 151 -11.44 -8.69 3.78
CA LEU A 151 -10.98 -7.66 4.74
C LEU A 151 -9.65 -8.04 5.40
N LEU A 152 -9.53 -9.27 5.93
CA LEU A 152 -8.32 -9.72 6.61
C LEU A 152 -7.12 -9.79 5.66
N VAL A 153 -7.33 -10.18 4.39
CA VAL A 153 -6.29 -10.17 3.36
C VAL A 153 -5.93 -8.73 2.94
N PHE A 154 -6.90 -7.87 2.68
CA PHE A 154 -6.67 -6.53 2.16
C PHE A 154 -6.09 -5.53 3.16
N VAL A 155 -6.30 -5.76 4.46
CA VAL A 155 -5.63 -5.00 5.52
C VAL A 155 -4.35 -5.70 5.96
N GLY A 156 -4.36 -7.02 6.12
CA GLY A 156 -3.19 -7.80 6.57
C GLY A 156 -2.05 -7.85 5.56
N GLY A 157 -2.34 -7.84 4.26
CA GLY A 157 -1.36 -7.89 3.18
C GLY A 157 -0.40 -6.70 3.17
N PRO A 158 -0.87 -5.45 3.05
CA PRO A 158 -0.02 -4.25 3.13
C PRO A 158 0.78 -4.17 4.43
N ILE A 159 0.20 -4.59 5.55
CA ILE A 159 0.87 -4.67 6.86
C ILE A 159 1.97 -5.75 6.87
N MET A 160 1.75 -6.89 6.22
CA MET A 160 2.79 -7.92 6.05
C MET A 160 3.93 -7.39 5.16
N LEU A 161 3.62 -6.65 4.09
CA LEU A 161 4.62 -6.05 3.21
C LEU A 161 5.48 -4.98 3.90
N THR A 162 4.90 -4.14 4.76
CA THR A 162 5.68 -3.17 5.56
C THR A 162 6.59 -3.85 6.59
N ARG A 163 6.24 -5.05 7.06
CA ARG A 163 7.06 -5.84 8.00
C ARG A 163 8.14 -6.69 7.28
N LEU A 164 7.90 -7.10 6.03
CA LEU A 164 8.81 -7.93 5.23
C LEU A 164 9.97 -7.13 4.60
N ALA A 165 9.75 -5.87 4.20
CA ALA A 165 10.70 -5.07 3.45
C ALA A 165 10.83 -3.63 3.98
N GLU A 166 11.96 -3.00 3.66
CA GLU A 166 12.29 -1.62 4.05
C GLU A 166 12.68 -0.76 2.83
N GLY A 167 12.63 0.57 3.01
CA GLY A 167 13.04 1.55 2.00
C GLY A 167 12.44 1.30 0.61
N ARG A 168 13.31 1.25 -0.40
CA ARG A 168 12.91 1.07 -1.81
C ARG A 168 12.26 -0.28 -2.10
N ALA A 169 12.61 -1.34 -1.36
CA ALA A 169 11.96 -2.65 -1.49
C ALA A 169 10.53 -2.61 -0.93
N GLN A 170 10.31 -1.94 0.21
CA GLN A 170 8.99 -1.72 0.79
C GLN A 170 8.07 -0.94 -0.16
N ALA A 171 8.57 0.18 -0.71
CA ALA A 171 7.82 0.99 -1.67
C ALA A 171 7.47 0.20 -2.94
N THR A 172 8.39 -0.65 -3.43
CA THR A 172 8.13 -1.50 -4.61
C THR A 172 7.10 -2.60 -4.30
N ALA A 173 7.15 -3.20 -3.11
CA ALA A 173 6.18 -4.22 -2.69
C ALA A 173 4.77 -3.63 -2.51
N LEU A 174 4.65 -2.45 -1.90
CA LEU A 174 3.38 -1.74 -1.75
C LEU A 174 2.85 -1.22 -3.10
N ALA A 175 3.72 -0.77 -4.02
CA ALA A 175 3.31 -0.47 -5.39
C ALA A 175 2.77 -1.73 -6.10
N LEU A 176 3.44 -2.88 -5.94
CA LEU A 176 2.97 -4.17 -6.47
C LEU A 176 1.60 -4.55 -5.86
N TRP A 177 1.33 -4.26 -4.58
CA TRP A 177 0.02 -4.48 -3.96
C TRP A 177 -1.13 -3.76 -4.69
N GLY A 178 -0.87 -2.59 -5.29
CA GLY A 178 -1.86 -1.89 -6.12
C GLY A 178 -2.41 -2.70 -7.30
N THR A 179 -1.64 -3.66 -7.83
CA THR A 179 -2.08 -4.55 -8.92
C THR A 179 -3.06 -5.63 -8.50
N CYS A 180 -3.24 -5.91 -7.20
CA CYS A 180 -3.99 -7.07 -6.71
C CYS A 180 -5.41 -7.13 -7.28
N VAL A 181 -6.13 -5.99 -7.26
CA VAL A 181 -7.52 -5.89 -7.74
C VAL A 181 -7.64 -6.11 -9.25
N PRO A 182 -7.01 -5.31 -10.14
CA PRO A 182 -7.15 -5.50 -11.58
C PRO A 182 -6.64 -6.86 -12.06
N THR A 183 -5.59 -7.41 -11.43
CA THR A 183 -5.08 -8.76 -11.75
C THR A 183 -6.09 -9.84 -11.35
N GLY A 184 -6.65 -9.75 -10.14
CA GLY A 184 -7.66 -10.70 -9.67
C GLY A 184 -8.93 -10.69 -10.53
N LEU A 185 -9.45 -9.51 -10.88
CA LEU A 185 -10.59 -9.37 -11.77
C LEU A 185 -10.31 -9.96 -13.16
N ALA A 186 -9.18 -9.60 -13.78
CA ALA A 186 -8.83 -10.08 -15.12
C ALA A 186 -8.66 -11.61 -15.18
N LEU A 187 -8.05 -12.21 -14.16
CA LEU A 187 -7.96 -13.68 -14.04
C LEU A 187 -9.34 -14.32 -13.85
N ALA A 188 -10.19 -13.72 -13.00
CA ALA A 188 -11.53 -14.25 -12.73
C ALA A 188 -12.45 -14.20 -13.95
N THR A 189 -12.40 -13.14 -14.75
CA THR A 189 -13.22 -13.02 -15.97
C THR A 189 -12.69 -13.88 -17.10
N ALA A 190 -11.37 -13.90 -17.34
CA ALA A 190 -10.75 -14.68 -18.42
C ALA A 190 -10.89 -16.20 -18.21
N LEU A 191 -10.69 -16.68 -16.97
CA LEU A 191 -10.80 -18.10 -16.65
C LEU A 191 -12.25 -18.53 -16.38
N GLY A 192 -13.08 -17.64 -15.81
CA GLY A 192 -14.43 -17.96 -15.36
C GLY A 192 -15.33 -18.49 -16.47
N GLY A 193 -15.45 -17.76 -17.59
CA GLY A 193 -16.30 -18.19 -18.71
C GLY A 193 -15.77 -19.44 -19.45
N ALA A 194 -14.45 -19.61 -19.52
CA ALA A 194 -13.84 -20.76 -20.21
C ALA A 194 -13.95 -22.05 -19.40
N VAL A 195 -13.80 -21.99 -18.08
CA VAL A 195 -13.81 -23.17 -17.21
C VAL A 195 -15.23 -23.54 -16.77
N SER A 196 -16.12 -22.57 -16.49
CA SER A 196 -17.50 -22.87 -16.07
C SER A 196 -18.28 -23.65 -17.13
N GLY A 197 -18.05 -23.39 -18.42
CA GLY A 197 -18.70 -24.14 -19.50
C GLY A 197 -18.42 -25.64 -19.50
N ALA A 198 -17.34 -26.09 -18.84
CA ALA A 198 -16.96 -27.50 -18.74
C ALA A 198 -17.37 -28.18 -17.42
N ILE A 199 -17.37 -27.45 -16.29
CA ILE A 199 -17.62 -28.01 -14.94
C ILE A 199 -18.79 -27.37 -14.19
N GLY A 200 -19.53 -26.48 -14.85
CA GLY A 200 -20.61 -25.67 -14.28
C GLY A 200 -20.13 -24.60 -13.30
N TRP A 201 -21.00 -23.62 -13.00
CA TRP A 201 -20.70 -22.57 -12.03
C TRP A 201 -20.33 -23.12 -10.64
N ARG A 202 -20.93 -24.24 -10.20
CA ARG A 202 -20.61 -24.89 -8.92
C ARG A 202 -19.21 -25.50 -8.90
N GLY A 203 -18.83 -26.24 -9.96
CA GLY A 203 -17.49 -26.81 -10.09
C GLY A 203 -16.41 -25.72 -10.14
N TRP A 204 -16.69 -24.61 -10.84
CA TRP A 204 -15.83 -23.44 -10.88
C TRP A 204 -15.60 -22.81 -9.49
N MET A 205 -16.66 -22.62 -8.69
CA MET A 205 -16.53 -22.14 -7.31
C MET A 205 -15.72 -23.13 -6.45
N GLY A 206 -16.02 -24.44 -6.55
CA GLY A 206 -15.25 -25.47 -5.84
C GLY A 206 -13.75 -25.47 -6.20
N ALA A 207 -13.41 -25.35 -7.49
CA ALA A 207 -12.04 -25.32 -7.96
C ALA A 207 -11.28 -24.06 -7.50
N THR A 208 -11.93 -22.89 -7.56
CA THR A 208 -11.32 -21.61 -7.18
C THR A 208 -11.11 -21.46 -5.67
N ALA A 209 -11.84 -22.20 -4.84
CA ALA A 209 -11.59 -22.29 -3.40
C ALA A 209 -10.20 -22.88 -3.05
N LEU A 210 -9.62 -23.74 -3.91
CA LEU A 210 -8.35 -24.42 -3.63
C LEU A 210 -7.14 -23.47 -3.63
N LEU A 211 -7.19 -22.37 -4.40
CA LEU A 211 -6.05 -21.47 -4.58
C LEU A 211 -5.78 -20.62 -3.31
N PRO A 212 -6.77 -19.99 -2.66
CA PRO A 212 -6.60 -19.41 -1.32
C PRO A 212 -6.10 -20.42 -0.28
N LEU A 213 -6.51 -21.69 -0.34
CA LEU A 213 -6.08 -22.72 0.61
C LEU A 213 -4.57 -23.01 0.51
N VAL A 214 -4.07 -23.21 -0.71
CA VAL A 214 -2.62 -23.40 -0.97
C VAL A 214 -1.83 -22.18 -0.48
N LEU A 215 -2.34 -20.97 -0.71
CA LEU A 215 -1.72 -19.73 -0.24
C LEU A 215 -1.77 -19.59 1.29
N ALA A 216 -2.83 -20.04 1.95
CA ALA A 216 -2.91 -20.05 3.42
C ALA A 216 -1.80 -20.92 4.04
N VAL A 217 -1.56 -22.09 3.46
CA VAL A 217 -0.45 -22.99 3.86
C VAL A 217 0.90 -22.33 3.57
N ALA A 218 1.10 -21.75 2.39
CA ALA A 218 2.34 -21.07 2.02
C ALA A 218 2.66 -19.88 2.95
N VAL A 219 1.66 -19.03 3.26
CA VAL A 219 1.78 -17.93 4.22
C VAL A 219 2.08 -18.46 5.63
N GLY A 220 1.38 -19.51 6.07
CA GLY A 220 1.64 -20.16 7.36
C GLY A 220 3.06 -20.72 7.50
N ALA A 221 3.60 -21.29 6.42
CA ALA A 221 4.97 -21.80 6.33
C ALA A 221 6.05 -20.71 6.26
N THR A 222 5.70 -19.45 5.95
CA THR A 222 6.68 -18.36 6.07
C THR A 222 7.14 -18.21 7.51
N ARG A 223 8.46 -18.28 7.73
CA ARG A 223 9.04 -18.03 9.06
C ARG A 223 8.73 -16.59 9.47
N PRO A 224 8.41 -16.33 10.75
CA PRO A 224 8.26 -14.96 11.24
C PRO A 224 9.54 -14.19 10.92
N ALA A 225 9.42 -13.07 10.21
CA ALA A 225 10.52 -12.11 10.16
C ALA A 225 10.81 -11.71 11.62
N ALA A 226 12.03 -11.96 12.09
CA ALA A 226 12.40 -11.72 13.48
C ALA A 226 12.00 -10.29 13.84
N ALA A 227 11.17 -10.13 14.88
CA ALA A 227 10.47 -8.89 15.17
C ALA A 227 11.47 -7.73 15.23
N ARG A 228 11.45 -6.89 14.20
CA ARG A 228 12.38 -5.76 14.11
C ARG A 228 11.96 -4.75 15.16
N ALA A 229 12.86 -4.49 16.12
CA ALA A 229 12.79 -3.26 16.89
C ALA A 229 12.75 -2.08 15.90
N PRO A 230 12.00 -1.00 16.18
CA PRO A 230 11.90 0.14 15.28
C PRO A 230 13.23 0.92 15.25
N THR A 231 14.20 0.43 14.47
CA THR A 231 15.53 1.01 14.34
C THR A 231 15.57 2.07 13.26
N ALA A 232 15.53 3.31 13.72
CA ALA A 232 16.25 4.49 13.21
C ALA A 232 15.95 5.05 11.81
N ASP A 233 15.71 6.36 11.86
CA ASP A 233 16.03 7.39 10.86
C ASP A 233 15.25 7.46 9.53
N PRO A 234 14.32 8.43 9.38
CA PRO A 234 13.67 8.75 8.10
C PRO A 234 14.58 9.39 7.04
N ALA A 235 15.83 9.75 7.36
CA ALA A 235 16.68 10.63 6.55
C ALA A 235 17.34 10.03 5.27
N ALA A 236 16.78 8.95 4.70
CA ALA A 236 17.30 8.30 3.49
C ALA A 236 16.31 8.38 2.31
N GLY A 237 15.85 9.59 1.99
CA GLY A 237 14.88 9.82 0.91
C GLY A 237 14.35 11.25 0.85
N ASP A 238 15.22 12.25 1.05
CA ASP A 238 14.82 13.64 0.91
C ASP A 238 14.26 13.88 -0.50
N THR A 239 12.98 14.27 -0.52
CA THR A 239 12.16 14.45 -1.71
C THR A 239 11.28 15.69 -1.51
N GLY A 240 11.86 16.75 -0.92
CA GLY A 240 11.29 18.11 -0.90
C GLY A 240 9.92 18.25 -0.23
N ALA A 241 9.47 17.24 0.50
CA ALA A 241 8.13 17.19 1.08
C ALA A 241 8.11 17.91 2.44
N PRO A 242 7.17 18.83 2.68
CA PRO A 242 7.07 19.52 3.97
C PRO A 242 6.81 18.53 5.12
N PRO A 243 7.23 18.87 6.36
CA PRO A 243 7.11 17.98 7.50
C PRO A 243 5.64 17.58 7.72
N PRO A 244 5.35 16.29 7.98
CA PRO A 244 3.99 15.79 8.06
C PRO A 244 3.23 16.47 9.20
N ARG A 245 2.01 16.94 8.88
CA ARG A 245 1.01 17.36 9.87
C ARG A 245 0.84 16.27 10.93
N THR A 246 0.99 16.63 12.21
CA THR A 246 0.75 15.72 13.33
C THR A 246 -0.76 15.44 13.49
N GLY A 247 -1.11 14.22 13.92
CA GLY A 247 -2.51 13.79 14.06
C GLY A 247 -3.09 13.07 12.82
N TRP A 248 -4.36 12.67 12.90
CA TRP A 248 -5.02 11.76 11.94
C TRP A 248 -5.52 12.42 10.64
N ILE A 249 -5.47 13.75 10.53
CA ILE A 249 -5.98 14.48 9.36
C ILE A 249 -5.31 14.03 8.05
N PRO A 250 -3.97 13.90 7.93
CA PRO A 250 -3.36 13.51 6.65
C PRO A 250 -3.72 12.08 6.20
N PRO A 251 -3.70 11.03 7.06
CA PRO A 251 -4.25 9.73 6.71
C PRO A 251 -5.71 9.76 6.24
N VAL A 252 -6.57 10.58 6.86
CA VAL A 252 -7.99 10.69 6.49
C VAL A 252 -8.16 11.37 5.12
N LEU A 253 -7.53 12.52 4.90
CA LEU A 253 -7.55 13.20 3.59
C LEU A 253 -6.98 12.31 2.48
N PHE A 254 -5.90 11.58 2.78
CA PHE A 254 -5.27 10.65 1.87
C PHE A 254 -6.17 9.46 1.49
N ALA A 255 -6.84 8.85 2.46
CA ALA A 255 -7.73 7.71 2.20
C ALA A 255 -9.06 8.13 1.54
N LEU A 256 -9.55 9.35 1.82
CA LEU A 256 -10.66 9.95 1.06
C LEU A 256 -10.25 10.23 -0.39
N SER A 257 -9.04 10.77 -0.61
CA SER A 257 -8.48 10.94 -1.96
C SER A 257 -8.38 9.61 -2.71
N PHE A 258 -7.90 8.55 -2.05
CA PHE A 258 -7.84 7.19 -2.62
C PHE A 258 -9.23 6.68 -3.03
N ALA A 259 -10.25 6.87 -2.18
CA ALA A 259 -11.62 6.49 -2.51
C ALA A 259 -12.18 7.26 -3.72
N CYS A 260 -11.86 8.55 -3.86
CA CYS A 260 -12.21 9.34 -5.04
C CYS A 260 -11.54 8.82 -6.33
N VAL A 261 -10.27 8.41 -6.27
CA VAL A 261 -9.58 7.78 -7.41
C VAL A 261 -10.24 6.45 -7.77
N CYS A 262 -10.47 5.57 -6.78
CA CYS A 262 -11.15 4.29 -7.00
C CYS A 262 -12.57 4.46 -7.57
N LEU A 263 -13.34 5.46 -7.12
CA LEU A 263 -14.65 5.79 -7.70
C LEU A 263 -14.53 6.15 -9.19
N ALA A 264 -13.59 7.01 -9.55
CA ALA A 264 -13.42 7.42 -10.94
C ALA A 264 -12.96 6.25 -11.85
N GLY A 265 -12.11 5.34 -11.34
CA GLY A 265 -11.76 4.09 -12.05
C GLY A 265 -12.94 3.11 -12.17
N VAL A 266 -13.74 2.94 -11.10
CA VAL A 266 -14.95 2.10 -11.08
C VAL A 266 -15.97 2.53 -12.14
N ALA A 267 -16.09 3.83 -12.43
CA ALA A 267 -16.94 4.36 -13.50
C ALA A 267 -16.65 3.66 -14.84
N ILE A 268 -15.36 3.58 -15.22
CA ILE A 268 -14.96 2.96 -16.48
C ILE A 268 -15.14 1.45 -16.40
N VAL A 269 -14.68 0.79 -15.33
CA VAL A 269 -14.72 -0.68 -15.22
C VAL A 269 -16.15 -1.24 -15.24
N VAL A 270 -17.09 -0.58 -14.58
CA VAL A 270 -18.46 -1.08 -14.39
C VAL A 270 -19.41 -0.66 -15.52
N LEU A 271 -19.30 0.58 -16.01
CA LEU A 271 -20.25 1.11 -16.99
C LEU A 271 -19.88 0.81 -18.45
N LEU A 272 -18.59 0.61 -18.75
CA LEU A 272 -18.11 0.43 -20.12
C LEU A 272 -18.76 -0.75 -20.88
N PRO A 273 -18.98 -1.95 -20.29
CA PRO A 273 -19.65 -3.03 -21.00
C PRO A 273 -21.06 -2.65 -21.43
N THR A 274 -21.84 -2.06 -20.51
CA THR A 274 -23.23 -1.62 -20.73
C THR A 274 -23.29 -0.52 -21.79
N PHE A 275 -22.43 0.49 -21.70
CA PHE A 275 -22.29 1.55 -22.70
C PHE A 275 -22.00 0.97 -24.09
N LEU A 276 -21.08 0.02 -24.21
CA LEU A 276 -20.74 -0.57 -25.50
C LEU A 276 -21.92 -1.36 -26.10
N THR A 277 -22.71 -2.05 -25.29
CA THR A 277 -23.88 -2.80 -25.78
C THR A 277 -25.07 -1.88 -26.11
N GLU A 278 -25.43 -0.94 -25.24
CA GLU A 278 -26.63 -0.12 -25.37
C GLU A 278 -26.45 1.08 -26.30
N GLU A 279 -25.33 1.80 -26.18
CA GLU A 279 -25.07 3.05 -26.91
C GLU A 279 -24.24 2.86 -28.18
N ARG A 280 -23.52 1.74 -28.31
CA ARG A 280 -22.65 1.46 -29.46
C ARG A 280 -23.02 0.19 -30.21
N GLY A 281 -24.09 -0.51 -29.79
CA GLY A 281 -24.59 -1.72 -30.47
C GLY A 281 -23.59 -2.86 -30.54
N ALA A 282 -22.56 -2.87 -29.70
CA ALA A 282 -21.54 -3.90 -29.71
C ALA A 282 -22.12 -5.22 -29.16
N SER A 283 -21.61 -6.34 -29.65
CA SER A 283 -21.96 -7.65 -29.07
C SER A 283 -21.46 -7.74 -27.62
N THR A 284 -22.16 -8.53 -26.80
CA THR A 284 -21.75 -8.83 -25.41
C THR A 284 -20.33 -9.40 -25.33
N ALA A 285 -19.93 -10.23 -26.31
CA ALA A 285 -18.57 -10.74 -26.43
C ALA A 285 -17.55 -9.62 -26.66
N THR A 286 -17.81 -8.70 -27.60
CA THR A 286 -16.94 -7.54 -27.87
C THR A 286 -16.82 -6.64 -26.65
N ALA A 287 -17.94 -6.33 -25.99
CA ALA A 287 -17.96 -5.52 -24.77
C ALA A 287 -17.15 -6.14 -23.63
N GLY A 288 -17.26 -7.46 -23.42
CA GLY A 288 -16.48 -8.21 -22.45
C GLY A 288 -14.97 -8.22 -22.75
N VAL A 289 -14.58 -8.43 -24.01
CA VAL A 289 -13.17 -8.38 -24.44
C VAL A 289 -12.58 -6.98 -24.23
N VAL A 290 -13.30 -5.92 -24.62
CA VAL A 290 -12.85 -4.54 -24.42
C VAL A 290 -12.68 -4.23 -22.92
N ALA A 291 -13.62 -4.61 -22.06
CA ALA A 291 -13.52 -4.40 -20.63
C ALA A 291 -12.33 -5.17 -19.99
N ALA A 292 -12.03 -6.38 -20.47
CA ALA A 292 -10.86 -7.15 -20.03
C ALA A 292 -9.54 -6.45 -20.44
N VAL A 293 -9.42 -6.01 -21.70
CA VAL A 293 -8.25 -5.26 -22.20
C VAL A 293 -8.05 -3.95 -21.44
N VAL A 294 -9.12 -3.20 -21.20
CA VAL A 294 -9.11 -1.96 -20.42
C VAL A 294 -8.65 -2.20 -18.97
N SER A 295 -9.11 -3.28 -18.34
CA SER A 295 -8.71 -3.65 -16.97
C SER A 295 -7.22 -3.99 -16.86
N LEU A 296 -6.62 -4.62 -17.89
CA LEU A 296 -5.17 -4.84 -17.96
C LEU A 296 -4.37 -3.53 -18.03
N GLY A 297 -4.97 -2.44 -18.50
CA GLY A 297 -4.39 -1.09 -18.43
C GLY A 297 -3.95 -0.69 -17.02
N SER A 298 -4.74 -1.02 -15.99
CA SER A 298 -4.38 -0.70 -14.60
C SER A 298 -3.20 -1.54 -14.08
N VAL A 299 -3.02 -2.77 -14.58
CA VAL A 299 -1.81 -3.57 -14.31
C VAL A 299 -0.57 -2.93 -14.94
N LEU A 300 -0.67 -2.45 -16.18
CA LEU A 300 0.42 -1.71 -16.87
C LEU A 300 0.76 -0.39 -16.16
N GLY A 301 -0.26 0.38 -15.76
CA GLY A 301 -0.09 1.61 -14.99
C GLY A 301 0.59 1.40 -13.64
N SER A 302 0.19 0.34 -12.93
CA SER A 302 0.82 -0.07 -11.67
C SER A 302 2.30 -0.43 -11.85
N ALA A 303 2.66 -1.14 -12.93
CA ALA A 303 4.05 -1.45 -13.26
C ALA A 303 4.87 -0.19 -13.61
N LEU A 304 4.27 0.75 -14.34
CA LEU A 304 4.85 2.06 -14.61
C LEU A 304 5.08 2.88 -13.32
N SER A 305 4.13 2.87 -12.38
CA SER A 305 4.29 3.49 -11.06
C SER A 305 5.49 2.93 -10.29
N GLY A 306 5.63 1.60 -10.25
CA GLY A 306 6.82 0.94 -9.69
C GLY A 306 8.13 1.41 -10.33
N LEU A 307 8.15 1.65 -11.64
CA LEU A 307 9.32 2.20 -12.34
C LEU A 307 9.57 3.69 -12.03
N LEU A 308 8.53 4.51 -11.95
CA LEU A 308 8.62 5.93 -11.61
C LEU A 308 9.09 6.15 -10.16
N LEU A 309 8.53 5.41 -9.20
CA LEU A 309 8.99 5.39 -7.81
C LEU A 309 10.45 4.93 -7.70
N ARG A 310 10.86 3.93 -8.49
CA ARG A 310 12.26 3.50 -8.61
C ARG A 310 13.18 4.58 -9.20
N ARG A 311 12.64 5.54 -9.97
CA ARG A 311 13.39 6.72 -10.46
C ARG A 311 13.34 7.91 -9.51
N GLY A 312 12.72 7.79 -8.33
CA GLY A 312 12.60 8.85 -7.33
C GLY A 312 11.45 9.83 -7.57
N VAL A 313 10.58 9.56 -8.56
CA VAL A 313 9.39 10.38 -8.81
C VAL A 313 8.40 10.16 -7.65
N GLY A 314 8.13 11.20 -6.87
CA GLY A 314 7.18 11.15 -5.75
C GLY A 314 5.72 11.22 -6.20
N LEU A 315 4.81 10.76 -5.34
CA LEU A 315 3.35 10.74 -5.61
C LEU A 315 2.81 12.08 -6.14
N LEU A 316 3.20 13.21 -5.53
CA LEU A 316 2.73 14.55 -5.91
C LEU A 316 3.16 14.97 -7.33
N ALA A 317 4.31 14.49 -7.80
CA ALA A 317 4.77 14.74 -9.17
C ALA A 317 3.95 13.95 -10.21
N MET A 318 3.25 12.89 -9.78
CA MET A 318 2.34 12.12 -10.63
C MET A 318 0.89 12.65 -10.58
N THR A 319 0.53 13.44 -9.57
CA THR A 319 -0.83 14.00 -9.42
C THR A 319 -1.34 14.79 -10.64
N PRO A 320 -0.54 15.55 -11.41
CA PRO A 320 -1.03 16.18 -12.65
C PRO A 320 -1.54 15.17 -13.70
N VAL A 321 -0.96 13.96 -13.74
CA VAL A 321 -1.35 12.90 -14.68
C VAL A 321 -2.74 12.35 -14.36
N LEU A 322 -3.19 12.42 -13.09
CA LEU A 322 -4.53 12.01 -12.68
C LEU A 322 -5.65 12.79 -13.38
N ALA A 323 -5.37 14.00 -13.91
CA ALA A 323 -6.35 14.74 -14.73
C ALA A 323 -6.72 14.02 -16.05
N LEU A 324 -5.86 13.13 -16.57
CA LEU A 324 -6.16 12.35 -17.78
C LEU A 324 -7.27 11.32 -17.57
N LEU A 325 -7.42 10.79 -16.35
CA LEU A 325 -8.44 9.78 -16.02
C LEU A 325 -9.86 10.29 -16.30
N PRO A 326 -10.35 11.37 -15.68
CA PRO A 326 -11.72 11.86 -15.92
C PRO A 326 -11.89 12.45 -17.31
N VAL A 327 -10.85 13.06 -17.90
CA VAL A 327 -10.90 13.54 -19.29
C VAL A 327 -11.11 12.35 -20.24
N SER A 328 -10.40 11.24 -20.03
CA SER A 328 -10.60 10.03 -20.85
C SER A 328 -11.99 9.42 -20.68
N ALA A 329 -12.52 9.37 -19.45
CA ALA A 329 -13.88 8.90 -19.18
C ALA A 329 -14.95 9.80 -19.83
N LEU A 330 -14.82 11.12 -19.68
CA LEU A 330 -15.73 12.10 -20.27
C LEU A 330 -15.71 12.02 -21.79
N LEU A 331 -14.54 11.96 -22.42
CA LEU A 331 -14.44 11.82 -23.88
C LEU A 331 -14.99 10.47 -24.36
N ALA A 332 -14.76 9.38 -23.63
CA ALA A 332 -15.25 8.05 -23.98
C ALA A 332 -16.78 7.96 -23.95
N PHE A 333 -17.42 8.55 -22.94
CA PHE A 333 -18.87 8.46 -22.74
C PHE A 333 -19.67 9.58 -23.43
N ALA A 334 -19.16 10.81 -23.51
CA ALA A 334 -19.90 11.94 -24.08
C ALA A 334 -19.82 12.01 -25.62
N LEU A 335 -18.77 11.47 -26.24
CA LEU A 335 -18.57 11.56 -27.70
C LEU A 335 -19.06 10.28 -28.41
N ARG A 336 -19.64 10.47 -29.61
CA ARG A 336 -20.02 9.38 -30.54
C ARG A 336 -18.80 8.83 -31.26
N LEU A 337 -17.97 8.10 -30.51
CA LEU A 337 -16.72 7.49 -30.99
C LEU A 337 -16.92 6.01 -31.37
N PRO A 338 -16.14 5.48 -32.33
CA PRO A 338 -16.10 4.04 -32.62
C PRO A 338 -15.53 3.26 -31.44
N VAL A 339 -15.92 1.98 -31.30
CA VAL A 339 -15.56 1.10 -30.17
C VAL A 339 -14.05 1.09 -29.87
N VAL A 340 -13.20 1.10 -30.90
CA VAL A 340 -11.73 1.11 -30.75
C VAL A 340 -11.23 2.41 -30.07
N ALA A 341 -11.81 3.57 -30.39
CA ALA A 341 -11.43 4.83 -29.76
C ALA A 341 -11.94 4.92 -28.31
N VAL A 342 -13.14 4.40 -28.02
CA VAL A 342 -13.65 4.25 -26.65
C VAL A 342 -12.73 3.35 -25.83
N MET A 343 -12.31 2.21 -26.38
CA MET A 343 -11.35 1.29 -25.75
C MET A 343 -10.01 1.98 -25.46
N VAL A 344 -9.44 2.73 -26.41
CA VAL A 344 -8.16 3.44 -26.20
C VAL A 344 -8.27 4.48 -25.10
N LEU A 345 -9.34 5.29 -25.07
CA LEU A 345 -9.57 6.28 -24.01
C LEU A 345 -9.74 5.59 -22.64
N ALA A 346 -10.57 4.55 -22.56
CA ALA A 346 -10.77 3.79 -21.34
C ALA A 346 -9.47 3.13 -20.83
N CYS A 347 -8.64 2.60 -21.74
CA CYS A 347 -7.29 2.09 -21.42
C CYS A 347 -6.39 3.19 -20.83
N VAL A 348 -6.38 4.40 -21.40
CA VAL A 348 -5.61 5.53 -20.86
C VAL A 348 -6.07 5.87 -19.44
N GLY A 349 -7.39 5.92 -19.20
CA GLY A 349 -7.96 6.14 -17.87
C GLY A 349 -7.54 5.10 -16.84
N LEU A 350 -7.62 3.80 -17.21
CA LEU A 350 -7.21 2.71 -16.32
C LEU A 350 -5.69 2.63 -16.11
N VAL A 351 -4.87 3.00 -17.10
CA VAL A 351 -3.42 3.15 -16.90
C VAL A 351 -3.17 4.23 -15.85
N VAL A 352 -3.81 5.39 -15.93
CA VAL A 352 -3.65 6.48 -14.95
C VAL A 352 -4.12 6.07 -13.56
N ASP A 353 -5.27 5.39 -13.46
CA ASP A 353 -5.79 4.80 -12.23
C ASP A 353 -4.76 3.85 -11.57
N GLY A 354 -4.24 2.88 -12.33
CA GLY A 354 -3.22 1.96 -11.86
C GLY A 354 -1.93 2.65 -11.42
N VAL A 355 -1.50 3.71 -12.12
CA VAL A 355 -0.33 4.49 -11.68
C VAL A 355 -0.58 5.09 -10.29
N MET A 356 -1.76 5.69 -10.08
CA MET A 356 -2.13 6.35 -8.83
C MET A 356 -2.33 5.36 -7.69
N ILE A 357 -3.11 4.28 -7.86
CA ILE A 357 -3.37 3.28 -6.82
C ILE A 357 -2.04 2.71 -6.28
N SER A 358 -1.12 2.31 -7.15
CA SER A 358 0.21 1.82 -6.75
C SER A 358 1.08 2.89 -6.09
N ALA A 359 1.06 4.13 -6.57
CA ALA A 359 1.82 5.23 -5.96
C ALA A 359 1.28 5.59 -4.57
N MET A 360 -0.04 5.49 -4.38
CA MET A 360 -0.71 5.73 -3.10
C MET A 360 -0.37 4.62 -2.09
N PHE A 361 -0.48 3.34 -2.42
CA PHE A 361 -0.05 2.27 -1.50
C PHE A 361 1.41 2.43 -1.08
N ALA A 362 2.31 2.76 -2.01
CA ALA A 362 3.73 3.02 -1.68
C ALA A 362 3.94 4.26 -0.78
N ALA A 363 3.02 5.22 -0.77
CA ALA A 363 3.10 6.43 0.06
C ALA A 363 2.56 6.23 1.50
N VAL A 364 1.75 5.20 1.76
CA VAL A 364 1.09 4.99 3.08
C VAL A 364 2.05 5.11 4.28
N PRO A 365 3.24 4.48 4.31
CA PRO A 365 4.15 4.60 5.44
C PRO A 365 4.61 6.04 5.71
N ARG A 366 4.84 6.83 4.64
CA ARG A 366 5.24 8.24 4.73
C ARG A 366 4.11 9.13 5.25
N ILE A 367 2.87 8.93 4.76
CA ILE A 367 1.68 9.67 5.20
C ILE A 367 1.32 9.36 6.67
N ALA A 368 1.50 8.11 7.08
CA ALA A 368 1.22 7.69 8.45
C ALA A 368 2.28 8.17 9.47
N GLY A 369 3.55 8.31 9.05
CA GLY A 369 4.65 8.81 9.88
C GLY A 369 5.10 7.87 11.02
N SER A 370 4.44 6.73 11.24
CA SER A 370 4.95 5.66 12.11
C SER A 370 4.36 4.30 11.73
N PRO A 371 5.04 3.17 12.02
CA PRO A 371 4.57 1.84 11.61
C PRO A 371 3.17 1.49 12.12
N ARG A 372 2.89 1.73 13.40
CA ARG A 372 1.57 1.47 13.99
C ARG A 372 0.46 2.35 13.39
N ARG A 373 0.77 3.58 12.97
CA ARG A 373 -0.18 4.42 12.23
C ARG A 373 -0.35 3.93 10.79
N ALA A 374 0.68 3.37 10.16
CA ALA A 374 0.61 2.83 8.81
C ALA A 374 -0.36 1.63 8.76
N ASP A 375 -0.33 0.76 9.77
CA ASP A 375 -1.26 -0.37 9.90
C ASP A 375 -2.74 0.11 9.95
N VAL A 376 -3.04 1.14 10.74
CA VAL A 376 -4.39 1.73 10.79
C VAL A 376 -4.74 2.51 9.50
N THR A 377 -3.75 3.15 8.87
CA THR A 377 -3.94 3.87 7.59
C THR A 377 -4.24 2.90 6.45
N ASN A 378 -3.60 1.73 6.41
CA ASN A 378 -3.95 0.64 5.49
C ASN A 378 -5.39 0.17 5.72
N GLY A 379 -5.82 0.05 6.99
CA GLY A 379 -7.22 -0.21 7.35
C GLY A 379 -8.18 0.84 6.81
N LEU A 380 -7.84 2.12 6.93
CA LEU A 380 -8.64 3.24 6.45
C LEU A 380 -8.71 3.32 4.91
N VAL A 381 -7.58 3.06 4.23
CA VAL A 381 -7.50 2.98 2.76
C VAL A 381 -8.35 1.81 2.24
N ALA A 382 -8.23 0.62 2.85
CA ALA A 382 -9.08 -0.52 2.52
C ALA A 382 -10.56 -0.21 2.76
N GLN A 383 -10.89 0.46 3.86
CA GLN A 383 -12.27 0.84 4.20
C GLN A 383 -12.88 1.79 3.16
N LEU A 384 -12.26 2.95 2.94
CA LEU A 384 -12.83 3.98 2.07
C LEU A 384 -12.76 3.58 0.59
N GLY A 385 -11.74 2.83 0.17
CA GLY A 385 -11.70 2.21 -1.16
C GLY A 385 -12.83 1.21 -1.38
N SER A 386 -13.10 0.33 -0.40
CA SER A 386 -14.20 -0.64 -0.48
C SER A 386 -15.57 0.03 -0.47
N LEU A 387 -15.73 1.12 0.29
CA LEU A 387 -16.92 1.96 0.29
C LEU A 387 -17.12 2.63 -1.08
N GLY A 388 -16.06 3.13 -1.71
CA GLY A 388 -16.08 3.65 -3.07
C GLY A 388 -16.54 2.60 -4.09
N THR A 389 -16.04 1.36 -4.01
CA THR A 389 -16.50 0.26 -4.86
C THR A 389 -17.97 -0.11 -4.62
N LEU A 390 -18.44 -0.04 -3.37
CA LEU A 390 -19.83 -0.38 -3.01
C LEU A 390 -20.84 0.69 -3.47
N VAL A 391 -20.51 1.97 -3.30
CA VAL A 391 -21.40 3.11 -3.60
C VAL A 391 -21.23 3.62 -5.04
N GLY A 392 -20.13 3.29 -5.70
CA GLY A 392 -19.80 3.71 -7.06
C GLY A 392 -20.89 3.39 -8.08
N PRO A 393 -21.28 2.13 -8.30
CA PRO A 393 -22.26 1.80 -9.34
C PRO A 393 -23.60 2.55 -9.17
N PRO A 394 -24.24 2.59 -7.97
CA PRO A 394 -25.44 3.42 -7.76
C PRO A 394 -25.21 4.91 -8.05
N ALA A 395 -24.08 5.48 -7.62
CA ALA A 395 -23.78 6.90 -7.84
C ALA A 395 -23.61 7.24 -9.33
N PHE A 396 -23.00 6.34 -10.10
CA PHE A 396 -22.85 6.51 -11.54
C PHE A 396 -24.15 6.22 -12.32
N SER A 397 -24.96 5.26 -11.91
CA SER A 397 -26.30 5.05 -12.49
C SER A 397 -27.15 6.32 -12.37
N LEU A 398 -27.23 6.93 -11.18
CA LEU A 398 -27.95 8.20 -10.98
C LEU A 398 -27.40 9.35 -11.86
N ALA A 399 -26.10 9.37 -12.12
CA ALA A 399 -25.49 10.35 -13.03
C ALA A 399 -25.86 10.10 -14.50
N VAL A 400 -26.01 8.83 -14.91
CA VAL A 400 -26.52 8.46 -16.25
C VAL A 400 -28.02 8.77 -16.37
N ASP A 401 -28.82 8.46 -15.37
CA ASP A 401 -30.27 8.76 -15.36
C ASP A 401 -30.54 10.27 -15.45
N GLY A 402 -29.74 11.10 -14.77
CA GLY A 402 -29.92 12.55 -14.72
C GLY A 402 -29.33 13.35 -15.90
N ALA A 403 -28.26 12.86 -16.54
CA ALA A 403 -27.52 13.62 -17.57
C ALA A 403 -26.98 12.75 -18.73
N GLY A 404 -27.49 11.53 -18.89
CA GLY A 404 -27.00 10.56 -19.86
C GLY A 404 -25.56 10.12 -19.58
N TRP A 405 -24.95 9.41 -20.52
CA TRP A 405 -23.59 8.87 -20.38
C TRP A 405 -22.52 9.96 -20.16
N ALA A 406 -22.73 11.17 -20.67
CA ALA A 406 -21.88 12.33 -20.35
C ALA A 406 -21.88 12.64 -18.83
N GLY A 407 -23.00 12.43 -18.14
CA GLY A 407 -23.13 12.54 -16.68
C GLY A 407 -22.18 11.63 -15.91
N ALA A 408 -21.95 10.40 -16.37
CA ALA A 408 -20.96 9.50 -15.75
C ALA A 408 -19.53 10.05 -15.87
N GLY A 409 -19.19 10.64 -17.02
CA GLY A 409 -17.92 11.34 -17.24
C GLY A 409 -17.75 12.57 -16.34
N LEU A 410 -18.81 13.37 -16.19
CA LEU A 410 -18.83 14.54 -15.32
C LEU A 410 -18.72 14.16 -13.83
N ALA A 411 -19.38 13.07 -13.41
CA ALA A 411 -19.24 12.53 -12.06
C ALA A 411 -17.80 12.05 -11.78
N ALA A 412 -17.18 11.34 -12.73
CA ALA A 412 -15.78 10.92 -12.63
C ALA A 412 -14.82 12.13 -12.54
N LEU A 413 -15.11 13.21 -13.28
CA LEU A 413 -14.40 14.50 -13.17
C LEU A 413 -14.56 15.13 -11.79
N ALA A 414 -15.77 15.24 -11.28
CA ALA A 414 -16.04 15.80 -9.96
C ALA A 414 -15.29 15.02 -8.85
N PHE A 415 -15.38 13.69 -8.84
CA PHE A 415 -14.64 12.86 -7.89
C PHE A 415 -13.13 13.04 -8.05
N THR A 416 -12.61 13.08 -9.28
CA THR A 416 -11.16 13.26 -9.49
C THR A 416 -10.67 14.62 -8.98
N VAL A 417 -11.40 15.71 -9.25
CA VAL A 417 -11.05 17.06 -8.77
C VAL A 417 -11.02 17.10 -7.24
N VAL A 418 -12.03 16.51 -6.58
CA VAL A 418 -12.06 16.37 -5.11
C VAL A 418 -10.86 15.52 -4.62
N GLY A 419 -10.58 14.39 -5.27
CA GLY A 419 -9.46 13.51 -4.93
C GLY A 419 -8.09 14.21 -5.04
N VAL A 420 -7.88 14.99 -6.09
CA VAL A 420 -6.68 15.83 -6.28
C VAL A 420 -6.58 16.90 -5.19
N ALA A 421 -7.67 17.63 -4.92
CA ALA A 421 -7.69 18.68 -3.90
C ALA A 421 -7.36 18.13 -2.50
N LEU A 422 -7.93 16.97 -2.14
CA LEU A 422 -7.63 16.26 -0.90
C LEU A 422 -6.15 15.83 -0.82
N LEU A 423 -5.59 15.31 -1.92
CA LEU A 423 -4.18 14.88 -1.98
C LEU A 423 -3.19 16.06 -1.87
N LEU A 424 -3.51 17.20 -2.47
CA LEU A 424 -2.74 18.43 -2.32
C LEU A 424 -2.86 18.97 -0.88
N ALA A 425 -4.05 18.91 -0.28
CA ALA A 425 -4.27 19.33 1.12
C ALA A 425 -3.50 18.50 2.15
N VAL A 426 -3.16 17.23 1.86
CA VAL A 426 -2.22 16.43 2.67
C VAL A 426 -0.83 17.08 2.77
N SER A 427 -0.44 17.84 1.73
CA SER A 427 0.91 18.37 1.54
C SER A 427 1.04 19.86 1.85
N LEU A 428 -0.06 20.56 2.12
CA LEU A 428 -0.02 21.95 2.57
C LEU A 428 0.54 22.04 4.01
N PRO A 429 1.52 22.93 4.28
CA PRO A 429 1.98 23.21 5.63
C PRO A 429 0.82 23.53 6.58
N ALA A 430 0.94 23.14 7.84
CA ALA A 430 0.00 23.60 8.86
C ALA A 430 0.04 25.14 8.93
N PRO A 431 -1.12 25.83 9.03
CA PRO A 431 -1.14 27.24 9.38
C PRO A 431 -0.31 27.44 10.65
N ARG A 432 0.66 28.35 10.62
CA ARG A 432 1.42 28.70 11.81
C ARG A 432 0.43 29.30 12.80
N GLY A 433 0.08 28.56 13.85
CA GLY A 433 -0.72 29.09 14.94
C GLY A 433 -0.07 30.36 15.51
N PRO A 434 -0.84 31.29 16.10
CA PRO A 434 -0.30 32.52 16.66
C PRO A 434 0.86 32.16 17.59
N ALA A 435 2.02 32.76 17.33
CA ALA A 435 3.22 32.47 18.08
C ALA A 435 2.93 32.71 19.57
N ARG A 436 3.00 31.66 20.39
CA ARG A 436 2.93 31.83 21.85
C ARG A 436 4.04 32.82 22.21
N PRO A 437 3.72 33.98 22.82
CA PRO A 437 4.75 34.91 23.22
C PRO A 437 5.71 34.17 24.14
N ARG A 438 7.01 34.25 23.86
CA ARG A 438 8.04 33.74 24.77
C ARG A 438 7.81 34.42 26.12
N SER A 439 7.55 33.63 27.17
CA SER A 439 7.53 34.17 28.53
C SER A 439 8.90 34.79 28.81
N ARG A 440 8.89 36.01 29.36
CA ARG A 440 10.11 36.81 29.59
C ARG A 440 11.01 36.22 30.68
N ASP A 441 10.49 35.28 31.45
CA ASP A 441 11.11 34.72 32.65
C ASP A 441 12.48 34.08 32.35
N GLY A 442 12.65 33.48 31.17
CA GLY A 442 13.91 32.87 30.74
C GLY A 442 15.02 33.84 30.29
N GLN A 443 14.79 35.16 30.32
CA GLN A 443 15.83 36.17 29.99
C GLN A 443 16.36 36.92 31.20
N ALA A 444 15.69 36.87 32.35
CA ALA A 444 16.22 37.45 33.60
C ALA A 444 17.37 36.60 34.18
N GLU A 445 17.24 35.26 34.11
CA GLU A 445 18.20 34.32 34.71
C GLU A 445 19.58 34.34 34.01
N ALA A 446 19.62 34.63 32.70
CA ALA A 446 20.86 34.74 31.93
C ALA A 446 21.62 36.08 32.11
N ALA A 447 21.03 37.05 32.81
CA ALA A 447 21.63 38.38 33.01
C ALA A 447 22.18 38.60 34.45
N GLY A 448 21.79 37.76 35.42
CA GLY A 448 22.23 37.88 36.81
C GLY A 448 23.64 37.37 37.10
N ASP A 449 24.14 36.41 36.31
CA ASP A 449 25.34 35.61 36.64
C ASP A 449 26.67 36.23 36.17
N ARG A 450 26.77 37.57 36.15
CA ARG A 450 27.96 38.32 35.70
C ARG A 450 28.32 39.56 36.54
N ALA A 451 28.02 39.57 37.83
CA ALA A 451 28.45 40.65 38.74
C ALA A 451 28.94 40.13 40.11
N ALA A 452 30.14 40.59 40.51
CA ALA A 452 30.89 40.29 41.76
C ALA A 452 31.31 38.80 41.92
N VAL A 453 32.58 38.45 42.12
CA VAL A 453 33.44 38.78 43.28
C VAL A 453 34.93 38.86 42.88
N PRO A 454 35.69 39.83 43.41
CA PRO A 454 37.10 39.65 43.76
C PRO A 454 37.31 39.66 45.29
N TYR A 455 38.26 38.85 45.76
CA TYR A 455 38.58 38.63 47.17
C TYR A 455 39.00 39.91 47.92
N GLY A 456 38.48 40.08 49.14
CA GLY A 456 39.06 40.98 50.13
C GLY A 456 40.22 40.31 50.88
N GLY A 457 41.39 40.95 50.89
CA GLY A 457 42.50 40.58 51.78
C GLY A 457 42.36 41.26 53.16
N PRO A 458 42.93 40.69 54.23
CA PRO A 458 42.86 41.29 55.57
C PRO A 458 43.80 42.49 55.69
N GLY A 459 43.35 43.55 56.37
CA GLY A 459 44.11 44.78 56.57
C GLY A 459 44.89 44.85 57.89
N GLY A 460 46.07 45.45 57.82
CA GLY A 460 46.87 46.05 58.90
C GLY A 460 47.94 46.90 58.20
N ARG A 461 48.02 48.23 58.41
CA ARG A 461 48.65 48.87 59.58
C ARG A 461 50.05 48.30 59.82
N ASP A 462 51.16 49.04 59.80
CA ASP A 462 51.42 50.48 59.83
C ASP A 462 52.87 50.71 59.25
N LEU A 463 53.49 51.89 59.11
CA LEU A 463 53.29 53.25 59.65
C LEU A 463 53.92 54.31 58.68
N THR A 464 54.23 55.52 59.16
CA THR A 464 54.95 56.63 58.49
C THR A 464 56.47 56.53 58.58
N SER A 465 57.20 56.77 57.48
CA SER A 465 58.43 57.61 57.37
C SER A 465 59.08 57.47 56.00
#